data_AF-A0A372Q4H5-F1
#
_entry.id   AF-A0A372Q4H5-F1
#
_cell.length_a   1.000
_cell.length_b   1.000
_cell.length_c   1.000
_cell.angle_alpha   90.00
_cell.angle_beta   90.00
_cell.angle_gamma   90.00
#
_symmetry.space_group_name_H-M   'P 1'
#
loop_
_entity.id
_entity.type
_entity.pdbx_description
1 polymer ?
#
loop_
_entity_poly.entity_id
_entity_poly.type
_entity_poly.pdbx_seq_one_letter_code
_entity_poly.pdbx_strand_id
1 'polypeptide(L)' 'MKTLVILQNTHFFITVIQGHTGFLQQPGYICEVGNLNSAIFNNPSGVVTTLYQQLFKVLFVYGVGISSNE' A
#
# COMPACT_ATOMS: atom_id res chain seq x y z
N MET A 1 -0.49 -15.88 3.56
CA MET A 1 -1.87 -15.76 3.03
C MET A 1 -1.86 -14.67 1.95
N LYS A 2 -2.59 -14.85 0.84
CA LYS A 2 -2.67 -13.87 -0.26
C LYS A 2 -4.14 -13.57 -0.57
N THR A 3 -4.49 -12.29 -0.68
CA THR A 3 -5.85 -11.81 -0.92
C THR A 3 -5.87 -10.96 -2.19
N LEU A 4 -6.81 -11.24 -3.10
CA LEU A 4 -7.06 -10.43 -4.28
C LEU A 4 -8.14 -9.39 -3.98
N VAL A 5 -7.86 -8.13 -4.28
CA VAL A 5 -8.79 -7.01 -4.23
C VAL A 5 -8.85 -6.39 -5.61
N ILE A 6 -10.06 -6.17 -6.13
CA ILE A 6 -10.25 -5.57 -7.46
C ILE A 6 -10.81 -4.16 -7.27
N LEU A 7 -10.05 -3.15 -7.67
CA LEU A 7 -10.46 -1.74 -7.62
C LEU A 7 -10.32 -1.15 -9.02
N GLN A 8 -11.35 -0.47 -9.53
CA GLN A 8 -11.31 0.18 -10.85
C GLN A 8 -10.82 -0.78 -11.97
N ASN A 9 -11.35 -2.01 -11.99
CA ASN A 9 -10.95 -3.07 -12.91
C ASN A 9 -9.45 -3.43 -12.88
N THR A 10 -8.77 -3.09 -11.78
CA THR A 10 -7.34 -3.34 -11.56
C THR A 10 -7.18 -4.32 -10.40
N HIS A 11 -6.30 -5.31 -10.56
CA HIS A 11 -6.08 -6.39 -9.60
C HIS A 11 -4.97 -6.04 -8.61
N PHE A 12 -5.34 -5.86 -7.35
CA PHE A 12 -4.45 -5.64 -6.22
C PHE A 12 -4.26 -6.94 -5.45
N PHE A 13 -3.02 -7.39 -5.34
CA PHE A 13 -2.66 -8.60 -4.64
C PHE A 13 -2.01 -8.26 -3.32
N ILE A 14 -2.75 -8.45 -2.22
CA ILE A 14 -2.23 -8.24 -0.87
C ILE A 14 -1.63 -9.56 -0.39
N THR A 15 -0.34 -9.55 -0.08
CA THR A 15 0.37 -10.67 0.50
C THR A 15 0.70 -10.35 1.96
N VAL A 16 0.28 -11.23 2.86
CA VAL A 16 0.67 -11.17 4.27
C VAL A 16 2.03 -11.84 4.42
N ILE A 17 3.00 -11.11 4.94
CA ILE A 17 4.35 -11.59 5.23
C ILE A 17 4.57 -11.70 6.73
N GLN A 18 5.41 -12.64 7.14
CA GLN A 18 5.72 -12.85 8.54
C GLN A 18 6.78 -11.84 8.99
N GLY A 19 6.39 -10.93 9.87
CA GLY A 19 7.24 -9.87 10.40
C GLY A 19 7.15 -8.55 9.62
N HIS A 20 7.16 -7.46 10.37
CA HIS A 20 7.38 -6.10 9.87
C HIS A 20 8.73 -5.61 10.42
N THR A 21 9.45 -4.76 9.67
CA THR A 21 10.77 -4.22 10.01
C THR A 21 10.77 -3.61 11.42
N GLY A 22 11.25 -4.38 12.42
CA GLY A 22 11.32 -3.97 13.84
C GLY A 22 10.37 -4.71 14.79
N PHE A 23 9.31 -5.35 14.29
CA PHE A 23 8.34 -6.09 15.11
C PHE A 23 8.07 -7.48 14.52
N LEU A 24 8.88 -8.46 14.95
CA LEU A 24 8.76 -9.87 14.54
C LEU A 24 7.41 -10.51 14.89
N GLN A 25 6.68 -9.93 15.86
CA GLN A 25 5.38 -10.43 16.31
C GLN A 25 4.20 -9.89 15.48
N GLN A 26 4.40 -8.85 14.66
CA GLN A 26 3.33 -8.28 13.85
C GLN A 26 3.47 -8.70 12.39
N PRO A 27 2.37 -9.09 11.73
CA PRO A 27 2.39 -9.40 10.31
C PRO A 27 2.68 -8.13 9.51
N GLY A 28 3.54 -8.27 8.51
CA GLY A 28 3.69 -7.27 7.46
C GLY A 28 2.71 -7.52 6.33
N TYR A 29 2.37 -6.48 5.59
CA TYR A 29 1.52 -6.52 4.42
C TYR A 29 2.27 -5.87 3.27
N ILE A 30 2.26 -6.52 2.12
CA ILE A 30 2.73 -5.96 0.85
C ILE A 30 1.60 -6.05 -0.17
N CYS A 31 1.44 -5.04 -1.01
CA CYS A 31 0.47 -5.03 -2.10
C CYS A 31 1.19 -4.96 -3.44
N GLU A 32 0.75 -5.78 -4.39
CA GLU A 32 1.31 -5.88 -5.73
C GLU A 32 0.21 -5.62 -6.75
N VAL A 33 0.48 -4.78 -7.76
CA VAL A 33 -0.39 -4.56 -8.92
C VAL A 33 0.44 -4.58 -10.18
N GLY A 34 0.22 -5.58 -11.03
CA GLY A 34 0.99 -5.74 -12.26
C GLY A 34 2.49 -5.81 -11.96
N ASN A 35 3.23 -4.78 -12.39
CA ASN A 35 4.68 -4.64 -12.19
C ASN A 35 5.07 -3.68 -11.05
N LEU A 36 4.10 -3.15 -10.30
CA LEU A 36 4.32 -2.26 -9.16
C LEU A 36 4.11 -3.00 -7.85
N ASN A 37 4.98 -2.73 -6.88
CA ASN A 37 4.87 -3.22 -5.51
C ASN A 37 4.89 -2.06 -4.52
N SER A 38 4.17 -2.23 -3.41
CA SER A 38 4.18 -1.27 -2.31
C SER A 38 5.36 -1.56 -1.40
N ALA A 39 5.72 -0.59 -0.57
CA ALA A 39 6.49 -0.88 0.64
C ALA A 39 5.72 -1.84 1.56
N ILE A 40 6.41 -2.40 2.55
CA ILE A 40 5.80 -3.25 3.57
C ILE A 40 5.19 -2.35 4.64
N PHE A 41 3.90 -2.54 4.94
CA PHE A 41 3.23 -1.85 6.05
C PHE A 41 2.76 -2.86 7.10
N ASN A 42 2.46 -2.37 8.30
CA ASN A 42 1.82 -3.14 9.36
C ASN A 42 0.27 -3.16 9.26
N ASN A 43 -0.31 -2.47 8.26
CA ASN A 43 -1.76 -2.40 8.05
C ASN A 43 -2.10 -2.70 6.57
N PRO A 44 -3.02 -3.65 6.30
CA PRO A 44 -3.45 -3.95 4.93
C PRO A 44 -4.10 -2.76 4.21
N SER A 45 -4.81 -1.87 4.91
CA SER A 45 -5.42 -0.70 4.28
C SER A 45 -4.37 0.32 3.81
N GLY A 46 -3.23 0.41 4.52
CA GLY A 46 -2.12 1.29 4.18
C GLY A 46 -1.49 0.92 2.85
N VAL A 47 -1.14 -0.36 2.66
CA VAL A 47 -0.54 -0.83 1.40
C VAL A 47 -1.45 -0.64 0.19
N VAL A 48 -2.75 -0.92 0.33
CA VAL A 48 -3.71 -0.71 -0.77
C VAL A 48 -3.83 0.78 -1.10
N THR A 49 -3.95 1.64 -0.08
CA THR A 49 -4.10 3.09 -0.28
C THR A 49 -2.88 3.69 -0.96
N THR A 50 -1.67 3.33 -0.51
CA THR A 50 -0.42 3.84 -1.10
C THR A 50 -0.31 3.43 -2.56
N LEU A 51 -0.53 2.15 -2.86
CA LEU A 51 -0.40 1.66 -4.22
C LEU A 51 -1.50 2.22 -5.14
N TYR A 52 -2.73 2.35 -4.63
CA TYR A 52 -3.83 2.99 -5.34
C TYR A 52 -3.52 4.45 -5.66
N GLN A 53 -2.93 5.20 -4.71
CA GLN A 53 -2.48 6.57 -4.96
C GLN A 53 -1.36 6.61 -6.00
N GLN A 54 -0.39 5.69 -5.98
CA GLN A 54 0.67 5.64 -7.00
C GLN A 54 0.12 5.35 -8.41
N LEU A 55 -0.88 4.48 -8.52
CA LEU A 55 -1.49 4.08 -9.79
C LEU A 55 -2.46 5.13 -10.35
N PHE A 56 -3.33 5.66 -9.50
CA PHE A 56 -4.46 6.50 -9.93
C PHE A 56 -4.29 7.98 -9.61
N LYS A 57 -3.27 8.34 -8.83
CA LYS A 57 -2.97 9.74 -8.47
C LYS A 57 -1.67 10.20 -9.13
N VAL A 58 -1.64 10.21 -10.46
CA VAL A 58 -0.69 11.03 -11.25
C VAL A 58 -1.27 12.43 -11.41
N LEU A 59 -1.42 13.18 -10.30
CA LEU A 59 -1.52 14.64 -10.33
C LEU A 59 -1.37 15.17 -8.90
N PHE A 60 -0.14 15.25 -8.40
CA PHE A 60 0.21 16.25 -7.38
C PHE A 60 1.75 16.39 -7.32
N VAL A 61 2.37 16.53 -8.50
CA VAL A 61 3.70 17.13 -8.58
C VAL A 61 3.44 18.62 -8.77
N TYR A 62 3.77 19.39 -7.73
CA TYR A 62 3.57 20.83 -7.51
C TYR A 62 2.19 21.31 -7.02
N GLY A 63 2.05 21.36 -5.69
CA GLY A 63 1.30 22.44 -5.04
C GLY A 63 0.23 21.99 -4.06
N VAL A 64 0.59 21.92 -2.77
CA VAL A 64 -0.24 22.07 -1.54
C VAL A 64 -0.06 20.92 -0.53
N GLY A 65 0.69 21.24 0.54
CA GLY A 65 0.25 21.08 1.93
C GLY A 65 0.28 19.70 2.57
N ILE A 66 1.45 19.27 3.06
CA ILE A 66 1.47 18.53 4.32
C ILE A 66 1.15 19.56 5.42
N SER A 67 -0.11 19.65 5.83
CA SER A 67 -0.44 20.25 7.13
C SER A 67 -0.38 19.12 8.15
N SER A 68 0.80 18.94 8.74
CA SER A 68 0.92 18.24 10.01
C SER A 68 0.10 19.02 11.03
N ASN A 69 -0.96 18.41 11.54
CA ASN A 69 -1.72 18.96 12.66
C ASN A 69 -1.15 18.33 13.93
N GLU A 70 -0.25 19.08 14.59
CA GLU A 70 -0.07 19.01 16.05
C GLU A 70 -1.32 19.59 16.74
#